data_AF-A0AA97DRW4-F1
#
_entry.id   AF-A0AA97DRW4-F1
#
_cell.length_a   1.000
_cell.length_b   1.000
_cell.length_c   1.000
_cell.angle_alpha   90.00
_cell.angle_beta   90.00
_cell.angle_gamma   90.00
#
_symmetry.space_group_name_H-M   'P 1'
#
loop_
_entity.id
_entity.type
_entity.pdbx_description
1 polymer ?
#
loop_
_entity_poly.entity_id
_entity_poly.type
_entity_poly.pdbx_seq_one_letter_code
_entity_poly.pdbx_strand_id
1 'polypeptide(L)' 'MPQLQYYPVRETLFSAEAGTRYVSFGLRCCAPEQGVPQLAFIPDVSCDEIFVRGLADRFTRHQLSPCHFLDAVLDSLC' A
#
# COMPACT_ATOMS: atom_id res chain seq x y z
N MET A 1 -8.92 -17.20 -9.98
CA MET A 1 -8.60 -16.15 -8.99
C MET A 1 -8.44 -14.86 -9.77
N PRO A 2 -9.08 -13.75 -9.37
CA PRO A 2 -8.92 -12.47 -10.06
C PRO A 2 -7.47 -11.99 -9.94
N GLN A 3 -6.94 -11.35 -10.98
CA GLN A 3 -5.59 -10.80 -10.94
C GLN A 3 -5.57 -9.53 -10.07
N LEU A 4 -4.87 -9.61 -8.95
CA LEU A 4 -4.69 -8.50 -8.01
C LEU A 4 -3.59 -7.57 -8.49
N GLN A 5 -3.83 -6.27 -8.35
CA GLN A 5 -2.85 -5.23 -8.66
C GLN A 5 -2.66 -4.33 -7.44
N TYR A 6 -1.41 -4.03 -7.13
CA TYR A 6 -1.02 -3.20 -6.00
C TYR A 6 -0.32 -1.92 -6.49
N TYR A 7 -0.63 -0.79 -5.86
CA TYR A 7 -0.09 0.51 -6.23
C TYR A 7 0.25 1.38 -5.02
N PRO A 8 1.38 2.10 -5.04
CA PRO A 8 1.63 3.17 -4.09
C PRO A 8 0.64 4.32 -4.30
N VAL A 9 0.25 4.97 -3.21
CA VAL A 9 -0.64 6.13 -3.20
C VAL A 9 0.03 7.24 -2.41
N ARG A 10 0.37 8.34 -3.09
CA ARG A 10 0.95 9.50 -2.42
C ARG A 10 -0.09 10.20 -1.55
N GLU A 11 0.27 10.44 -0.31
CA GLU A 11 -0.55 11.10 0.71
C GLU A 11 0.18 12.33 1.25
N THR A 12 -0.58 13.35 1.66
CA THR A 12 -0.05 14.49 2.41
C THR A 12 -0.77 14.53 3.74
N LEU A 13 -0.07 14.13 4.79
CA LEU A 13 -0.62 13.89 6.11
C LEU A 13 -0.11 14.95 7.09
N PHE A 14 -0.77 15.08 8.23
CA PHE A 14 -0.37 15.98 9.31
C PHE A 14 0.02 15.16 10.53
N SER A 15 1.23 15.37 11.03
CA SER A 15 1.66 14.79 12.31
C SER A 15 1.31 15.78 13.42
N ALA A 16 0.41 15.38 14.32
CA ALA A 16 0.08 16.18 15.50
C ALA A 16 1.28 16.33 16.44
N GLU A 17 2.12 15.30 16.54
CA GLU A 17 3.31 15.28 17.40
C GLU A 17 4.41 16.22 16.89
N ALA A 18 4.67 16.21 15.57
CA ALA A 18 5.64 17.10 14.96
C ALA A 18 5.07 18.49 14.59
N GLY A 19 3.75 18.68 14.71
CA GLY A 19 3.05 19.91 14.37
C GLY A 19 3.19 20.32 12.89
N THR A 20 3.51 19.38 12.00
CA THR A 20 3.84 19.67 10.59
C THR A 20 3.25 18.65 9.63
N ARG A 21 3.15 19.04 8.35
CA ARG A 21 2.73 18.15 7.27
C ARG A 21 3.92 17.38 6.72
N TYR A 22 3.68 16.14 6.33
CA TYR A 22 4.66 15.29 5.67
C TYR A 22 4.02 14.55 4.49
N VAL A 23 4.88 14.07 3.59
CA VAL A 23 4.47 13.21 2.47
C VAL A 23 4.71 11.78 2.87
N SER A 24 3.67 10.97 2.75
CA SER A 24 3.74 9.52 2.95
C SER A 24 3.20 8.82 1.73
N PHE A 25 3.44 7.52 1.65
CA PHE A 25 2.95 6.67 0.59
C PHE A 25 2.21 5.49 1.23
N GLY A 26 0.91 5.42 0.99
CA GLY A 26 0.08 4.26 1.29
C GLY A 26 0.14 3.22 0.18
N LEU A 27 -0.52 2.08 0.37
CA LEU A 27 -0.52 0.96 -0.57
C LEU A 27 -1.96 0.47 -0.79
N ARG A 28 -2.38 0.43 -2.06
CA ARG A 28 -3.74 0.05 -2.47
C ARG A 28 -3.73 -1.26 -3.20
N CYS A 29 -4.70 -2.12 -2.92
CA CYS A 29 -5.00 -3.35 -3.65
C CYS A 29 -6.29 -3.19 -4.44
N CYS A 30 -6.32 -3.60 -5.71
CA CYS A 30 -7.50 -3.62 -6.56
C CYS A 30 -7.60 -4.92 -7.38
N ALA A 31 -8.80 -5.19 -7.92
CA ALA A 31 -9.07 -6.30 -8.83
C ALA A 31 -9.77 -5.77 -10.09
N PRO A 32 -8.99 -5.31 -11.09
CA PRO A 32 -9.55 -4.67 -12.29
C PRO A 32 -10.49 -5.58 -13.06
N GLU A 33 -10.21 -6.89 -13.12
CA GLU A 33 -11.03 -7.88 -13.83
C GLU A 33 -12.42 -8.06 -13.21
N GLN A 34 -12.58 -7.73 -11.92
CA GLN A 34 -13.87 -7.76 -11.25
C GLN A 34 -14.57 -6.40 -11.23
N GLY A 35 -13.98 -5.38 -11.88
CA GLY A 35 -14.44 -4.00 -11.79
C GLY A 35 -14.37 -3.44 -10.37
N VAL A 36 -13.54 -4.03 -9.49
CA VAL A 36 -13.41 -3.58 -8.10
C VAL A 36 -12.24 -2.59 -8.01
N PRO A 37 -12.52 -1.28 -7.86
CA PRO A 37 -11.49 -0.25 -7.92
C PRO A 37 -10.58 -0.25 -6.69
N GLN A 38 -11.04 -0.82 -5.57
CA GLN A 38 -10.27 -0.94 -4.33
C GLN A 38 -10.81 -2.09 -3.49
N LEU A 39 -9.99 -3.12 -3.28
CA LEU A 39 -10.25 -4.21 -2.35
C LEU A 39 -9.78 -3.87 -0.95
N ALA A 40 -8.62 -3.21 -0.85
CA ALA A 40 -8.02 -2.81 0.41
C ALA A 40 -7.08 -1.63 0.21
N PHE A 41 -6.87 -0.88 1.27
CA PHE A 41 -5.94 0.25 1.29
C PHE A 41 -5.31 0.37 2.68
N ILE A 42 -3.99 0.44 2.73
CA ILE A 42 -3.22 0.74 3.94
C ILE A 42 -2.61 2.13 3.75
N PRO A 43 -3.07 3.15 4.50
CA PRO A 43 -2.47 4.47 4.45
C PRO A 43 -1.11 4.49 5.16
N ASP A 44 -0.33 5.53 4.91
CA ASP A 44 0.85 5.90 5.71
C ASP A 44 1.86 4.77 5.94
N VAL A 45 2.22 4.04 4.88
CA VAL A 45 3.15 2.90 5.00
C VAL A 45 4.59 3.37 5.20
N SER A 46 5.04 4.36 4.41
CA SER A 46 6.37 4.94 4.53
C SER A 46 6.48 6.26 3.79
N CYS A 47 7.42 7.11 4.22
CA CYS A 47 7.82 8.30 3.47
C CYS A 47 8.70 7.98 2.24
N ASP A 48 9.20 6.75 2.12
CA ASP A 48 10.03 6.30 0.99
C ASP A 48 9.17 5.68 -0.12
N GLU A 49 9.01 6.42 -1.23
CA GLU A 49 8.26 5.95 -2.41
C GLU A 49 8.85 4.68 -3.03
N ILE A 50 10.18 4.56 -3.09
CA ILE A 50 10.86 3.45 -3.76
C ILE A 50 10.58 2.16 -2.99
N PHE A 51 10.62 2.24 -1.66
CA PHE A 51 10.26 1.13 -0.79
C PHE A 51 8.81 0.67 -1.01
N VAL A 52 7.84 1.58 -0.94
CA VAL A 52 6.41 1.25 -1.11
C VAL A 52 6.12 0.70 -2.51
N ARG A 53 6.80 1.24 -3.52
CA ARG A 53 6.70 0.71 -4.90
C ARG A 53 7.29 -0.69 -5.02
N GLY A 54 8.41 -0.96 -4.36
CA GLY A 54 9.00 -2.30 -4.30
C GLY A 54 8.08 -3.33 -3.63
N LEU A 55 7.36 -2.93 -2.58
CA LEU A 55 6.31 -3.76 -1.97
C LEU A 55 5.16 -4.01 -2.93
N ALA A 56 4.65 -2.97 -3.59
CA ALA A 56 3.56 -3.09 -4.55
C ALA A 56 3.91 -4.04 -5.71
N ASP A 57 5.11 -3.93 -6.26
CA ASP A 57 5.59 -4.82 -7.32
C ASP A 57 5.70 -6.27 -6.83
N ARG A 58 6.22 -6.48 -5.61
CA ARG A 58 6.33 -7.81 -5.00
C ARG A 58 4.95 -8.43 -4.74
N PHE A 59 4.03 -7.67 -4.14
CA PHE A 59 2.68 -8.13 -3.83
C PHE A 59 1.87 -8.42 -5.08
N THR A 60 2.03 -7.59 -6.13
CA THR A 60 1.46 -7.85 -7.46
C THR A 60 2.05 -9.11 -8.08
N ARG A 61 3.37 -9.26 -8.10
CA ARG A 61 4.02 -10.43 -8.71
C ARG A 61 3.62 -11.75 -8.03
N HIS A 62 3.55 -11.75 -6.71
CA HIS A 62 3.25 -12.95 -5.92
C HIS A 62 1.76 -13.12 -5.62
N GLN A 63 0.91 -12.22 -6.14
CA GLN A 63 -0.54 -12.24 -5.92
C GLN A 63 -0.88 -12.38 -4.43
N LEU A 64 -0.33 -11.47 -3.61
CA LEU A 64 -0.56 -11.46 -2.16
C LEU A 64 -2.07 -11.51 -1.90
N SER A 65 -2.50 -12.37 -0.98
CA SER A 65 -3.91 -12.40 -0.59
C SER A 65 -4.27 -11.12 0.17
N PRO A 66 -5.39 -10.44 -0.12
CA PRO A 66 -5.81 -9.25 0.60
C PRO A 66 -5.98 -9.47 2.11
N CYS A 67 -6.26 -10.70 2.55
CA CYS A 67 -6.38 -11.04 3.96
C CYS A 67 -5.06 -10.94 4.75
N HIS A 68 -3.91 -11.06 4.08
CA HIS A 68 -2.58 -10.94 4.71
C HIS A 68 -1.94 -9.57 4.42
N PHE A 69 -2.69 -8.62 3.86
CA PHE A 69 -2.13 -7.38 3.33
C PHE A 69 -1.51 -6.52 4.43
N LEU A 70 -2.21 -6.34 5.56
CA LEU A 70 -1.69 -5.59 6.70
C LEU A 70 -0.44 -6.25 7.28
N ASP A 71 -0.50 -7.56 7.55
CA ASP A 71 0.61 -8.30 8.16
C ASP A 71 1.86 -8.23 7.28
N ALA A 72 1.74 -8.46 5.97
CA ALA A 72 2.86 -8.38 5.04
C ALA A 72 3.50 -6.99 4.95
N VAL A 73 2.68 -5.92 5.09
CA VAL A 73 3.19 -4.55 5.17
C VAL A 73 3.97 -4.36 6.48
N LEU A 74 3.39 -4.74 7.62
CA LEU A 74 4.03 -4.60 8.93
C LEU A 74 5.35 -5.39 9.03
N ASP A 75 5.38 -6.62 8.50
CA ASP A 75 6.58 -7.46 8.43
C ASP A 75 7.71 -6.82 7.60
N SER A 76 7.36 -5.94 6.66
CA SER A 76 8.33 -5.26 5.80
C SER A 76 8.92 -4.00 6.41
N LEU A 77 8.38 -3.51 7.53
CA LEU A 77 8.81 -2.27 8.20
C LEU A 77 9.85 -2.49 9.32
N CYS A 78 10.29 -3.74 9.51
CA CYS A 78 11.27 -4.14 10.50
C CYS A 78 12.72 -3.83 10.08
#